data_AF-K7LTS0-F1
#
_entry.id   AF-K7LTS0-F1
#
_cell.length_a   1.000
_cell.length_b   1.000
_cell.length_c   1.000
_cell.angle_alpha   90.00
_cell.angle_beta   90.00
_cell.angle_gamma   90.00
#
_symmetry.space_group_name_H-M   'P 1'
#
loop_
_entity.id
_entity.type
_entity.pdbx_description
1 polymer ?
#
loop_
_entity_poly.entity_id
_entity_poly.type
_entity_poly.pdbx_seq_one_letter_code
_entity_poly.pdbx_strand_id
1 'polypeptide(L)'
;MAGNYYNVVIIHKQKIIDDILARNHLPVIVGALITISRGSGDSLFAEDDCSNNSYDMLKDIDPVAANRIHPNNHRKINQYINLYNRTGVLPSNIFQGKAAEMKSNNLRYDCCFICVDASLRVLDRYVEQRVDCMMYEGLLNEVYNIYNLNAVYTRGLRQAIGVREFEPLLRTCVVKDMYERERELTEGPSIEKGATLFNRNLMELVRSSSNTEPTILLEEAIEKVKLNTRRLVRRQKRMLSRLQTLFGWNIHYVDSTESISSKSEDVWTRQVVESAVEIVKSFLMRMEACHPPLGRQMTLG
;
A
#
# COMPACT_ATOMS: atom_id res chain seq x y z
N MET A 1 -15.91 1.35 -22.15
CA MET A 1 -15.43 0.33 -21.17
C MET A 1 -14.12 0.78 -20.50
N ALA A 2 -14.14 1.79 -19.62
CA ALA A 2 -12.90 2.31 -18.98
C ALA A 2 -12.97 2.37 -17.44
N GLY A 3 -13.40 1.26 -16.84
CA GLY A 3 -13.30 1.06 -15.39
C GLY A 3 -11.98 0.44 -14.93
N ASN A 4 -11.06 0.12 -15.84
CA ASN A 4 -10.36 -1.16 -15.77
C ASN A 4 -9.24 -1.33 -14.74
N TYR A 5 -9.04 -0.43 -13.77
CA TYR A 5 -8.07 -0.69 -12.69
C TYR A 5 -8.66 -0.53 -11.30
N TYR A 6 -9.36 0.58 -11.02
CA TYR A 6 -10.16 0.66 -9.79
C TYR A 6 -11.37 -0.25 -9.85
N ASN A 7 -12.08 -0.32 -10.99
CA ASN A 7 -13.13 -1.31 -11.13
C ASN A 7 -12.54 -2.71 -11.23
N VAL A 8 -11.36 -2.97 -11.81
CA VAL A 8 -10.87 -4.37 -11.80
C VAL A 8 -10.53 -4.85 -10.39
N VAL A 9 -9.93 -4.01 -9.52
CA VAL A 9 -9.69 -4.38 -8.11
C VAL A 9 -11.00 -4.45 -7.32
N ILE A 10 -11.92 -3.50 -7.49
CA ILE A 10 -13.22 -3.52 -6.81
C ILE A 10 -14.09 -4.67 -7.32
N ILE A 11 -14.13 -4.94 -8.63
CA ILE A 11 -14.86 -6.04 -9.27
C ILE A 11 -14.24 -7.39 -8.88
N HIS A 12 -12.90 -7.50 -8.82
CA HIS A 12 -12.26 -8.72 -8.35
C HIS A 12 -12.65 -9.00 -6.89
N LYS A 13 -12.63 -7.98 -6.04
CA LYS A 13 -13.11 -8.12 -4.67
C LYS A 13 -14.61 -8.42 -4.62
N GLN A 14 -15.41 -7.85 -5.51
CA GLN A 14 -16.85 -8.06 -5.57
C GLN A 14 -17.21 -9.52 -5.85
N LYS A 15 -16.57 -10.18 -6.82
CA LYS A 15 -16.79 -11.61 -7.08
C LYS A 15 -16.48 -12.48 -5.85
N ILE A 16 -15.42 -12.15 -5.12
CA ILE A 16 -15.02 -12.86 -3.90
C ILE A 16 -16.04 -12.62 -2.78
N ILE A 17 -16.53 -11.38 -2.64
CA ILE A 17 -17.58 -11.01 -1.67
C ILE A 17 -18.86 -11.79 -1.98
N ASP A 18 -19.31 -11.79 -3.23
CA ASP A 18 -20.53 -12.49 -3.66
C ASP A 18 -20.44 -14.01 -3.42
N ASP A 19 -19.28 -14.61 -3.69
CA ASP A 19 -19.02 -16.04 -3.44
C ASP A 19 -19.03 -16.39 -1.94
N ILE A 20 -18.46 -15.54 -1.08
CA ILE A 20 -18.48 -15.75 0.37
C ILE A 20 -19.91 -15.58 0.91
N LEU A 21 -20.65 -14.57 0.43
CA LEU A 21 -22.04 -14.34 0.80
C LEU A 21 -22.95 -15.50 0.36
N ALA A 22 -22.73 -16.07 -0.84
CA ALA A 22 -23.47 -17.23 -1.33
C ALA A 22 -23.31 -18.48 -0.44
N ARG A 23 -22.22 -18.56 0.33
CA ARG A 23 -21.99 -19.61 1.34
C ARG A 23 -22.54 -19.26 2.73
N ASN A 24 -23.34 -18.21 2.87
CA ASN A 24 -23.84 -17.69 4.16
C ASN A 24 -22.71 -17.33 5.15
N HIS A 25 -21.57 -16.88 4.64
CA HIS A 25 -20.48 -16.37 5.46
C HIS A 25 -20.37 -14.85 5.35
N LEU A 26 -19.90 -14.21 6.43
CA LEU A 26 -19.63 -12.77 6.44
C LEU A 26 -18.24 -12.48 5.86
N PRO A 27 -18.13 -11.73 4.74
CA PRO A 27 -16.83 -11.37 4.18
C PRO A 27 -16.12 -10.34 5.07
N VAL A 28 -14.90 -10.64 5.48
CA VAL A 28 -14.03 -9.72 6.24
C VAL A 28 -12.85 -9.33 5.36
N ILE A 29 -12.76 -8.05 5.02
CA ILE A 29 -11.66 -7.52 4.20
C ILE A 29 -10.70 -6.78 5.11
N VAL A 30 -9.49 -7.32 5.27
CA VAL A 30 -8.42 -6.71 6.06
C VAL A 30 -7.37 -6.13 5.12
N GLY A 31 -6.91 -4.93 5.42
CA GLY A 31 -5.78 -4.32 4.72
C GLY A 31 -5.68 -2.83 4.96
N ALA A 32 -4.49 -2.29 4.71
CA ALA A 32 -4.32 -0.86 4.68
C ALA A 32 -5.03 -0.28 3.45
N LEU A 33 -5.85 0.76 3.65
CA LEU A 33 -6.42 1.49 2.54
C LEU A 33 -5.36 2.38 1.91
N ILE A 34 -4.64 1.81 0.96
CA ILE A 34 -3.70 2.54 0.12
C ILE A 34 -4.53 3.07 -1.05
N THR A 35 -4.50 4.39 -1.28
CA THR A 35 -4.91 4.92 -2.59
C THR A 35 -3.98 4.28 -3.62
N ILE A 36 -4.44 3.23 -4.29
CA ILE A 36 -3.76 2.64 -5.44
C ILE A 36 -3.84 3.65 -6.56
N SER A 37 -3.01 4.67 -6.48
CA SER A 37 -2.73 5.51 -7.62
C SER A 37 -1.59 4.88 -8.45
N ARG A 38 -1.38 3.56 -8.33
CA ARG A 38 -0.15 2.89 -8.75
C ARG A 38 -0.44 1.48 -9.30
N GLY A 39 -0.22 1.30 -10.61
CA GLY A 39 -0.29 0.03 -11.37
C GLY A 39 -1.57 -0.08 -12.21
N SER A 40 -1.56 -0.30 -13.52
CA SER A 40 -0.59 -0.98 -14.40
C SER A 40 -0.33 -0.13 -15.67
N GLY A 41 0.82 -0.17 -16.35
CA GLY A 41 1.40 -1.37 -16.91
C GLY A 41 0.59 -1.81 -18.14
N ASP A 42 0.57 -0.97 -19.18
CA ASP A 42 0.48 -1.35 -20.58
C ASP A 42 1.25 -0.30 -21.40
N SER A 43 1.96 -0.81 -22.41
CA SER A 43 2.92 -0.12 -23.27
C SER A 43 2.29 1.00 -24.11
N LEU A 44 3.04 2.08 -24.31
CA LEU A 44 3.53 2.57 -25.61
C LEU A 44 4.25 3.90 -25.37
N PHE A 45 5.50 3.96 -25.82
CA PHE A 45 6.35 5.10 -26.16
C PHE A 45 5.88 6.52 -25.77
N ALA A 46 6.71 7.20 -24.99
CA ALA A 46 7.27 8.51 -25.34
C ALA A 46 8.21 8.95 -24.20
N GLU A 47 9.51 8.87 -24.45
CA GLU A 47 10.38 9.93 -23.98
C GLU A 47 9.88 11.19 -24.68
N ASP A 48 9.39 12.17 -23.94
CA ASP A 48 9.33 13.53 -24.45
C ASP A 48 9.30 14.55 -23.32
N ASP A 49 10.19 15.51 -23.45
CA ASP A 49 10.30 16.72 -22.63
C ASP A 49 9.02 17.55 -22.71
N CYS A 50 8.05 17.37 -21.81
CA CYS A 50 7.05 18.42 -21.57
C CYS A 50 6.25 18.25 -20.27
N SER A 51 6.81 18.78 -19.18
CA SER A 51 6.10 19.01 -17.91
C SER A 51 4.81 19.83 -18.10
N ASN A 52 4.79 20.79 -19.03
CA ASN A 52 3.65 21.73 -19.17
C ASN A 52 2.54 21.23 -20.11
N ASN A 53 2.89 20.52 -21.20
CA ASN A 53 1.92 20.23 -22.26
C ASN A 53 0.78 19.29 -21.82
N SER A 54 1.05 18.38 -20.88
CA SER A 54 0.02 17.49 -20.33
C SER A 54 -1.05 18.23 -19.52
N TYR A 55 -0.69 19.29 -18.80
CA TYR A 55 -1.66 20.06 -18.02
C TYR A 55 -2.55 20.90 -18.94
N ASP A 56 -1.95 21.55 -19.93
CA ASP A 56 -2.68 22.36 -20.92
C ASP A 56 -3.66 21.49 -21.70
N MET A 57 -3.23 20.28 -22.13
CA MET A 57 -4.14 19.33 -22.78
C MET A 57 -5.31 18.90 -21.87
N LEU A 58 -5.09 18.70 -20.57
CA LEU A 58 -6.20 18.43 -19.64
C LEU A 58 -7.10 19.66 -19.46
N LYS A 59 -6.54 20.88 -19.46
CA LYS A 59 -7.28 22.12 -19.31
C LYS A 59 -8.18 22.40 -20.51
N ASP A 60 -7.73 22.04 -21.71
CA ASP A 60 -8.51 22.13 -22.95
C ASP A 60 -9.67 21.12 -22.97
N ILE A 61 -9.45 19.91 -22.46
CA ILE A 61 -10.49 18.87 -22.35
C ILE A 61 -11.49 19.19 -21.22
N ASP A 62 -10.98 19.48 -20.03
CA ASP A 62 -11.76 19.61 -18.80
C ASP A 62 -11.14 20.64 -17.83
N PRO A 63 -11.43 21.95 -18.03
CA PRO A 63 -10.85 23.02 -17.21
C PRO A 63 -11.27 22.91 -15.74
N VAL A 64 -12.45 22.34 -15.46
CA VAL A 64 -12.95 22.18 -14.10
C VAL A 64 -12.15 21.12 -13.35
N ALA A 65 -11.82 20.00 -14.00
CA ALA A 65 -10.93 19.02 -13.41
C ALA A 65 -9.48 19.51 -13.31
N ALA A 66 -8.98 20.22 -14.33
CA ALA A 66 -7.63 20.78 -14.35
C ALA A 66 -7.41 21.77 -13.18
N ASN A 67 -8.36 22.66 -12.90
CA ASN A 67 -8.28 23.61 -11.78
C ASN A 67 -8.25 22.92 -10.40
N ARG A 68 -8.71 21.66 -10.29
CA ARG A 68 -8.67 20.87 -9.04
C ARG A 68 -7.36 20.13 -8.83
N ILE A 69 -6.48 20.08 -9.83
CA ILE A 69 -5.25 19.30 -9.82
C ILE A 69 -4.06 20.24 -9.99
N HIS A 70 -3.08 20.15 -9.09
CA HIS A 70 -1.84 20.93 -9.24
C HIS A 70 -1.11 20.51 -10.53
N PRO A 71 -0.58 21.45 -11.33
CA PRO A 71 0.05 21.17 -12.63
C PRO A 71 1.20 20.16 -12.55
N ASN A 72 2.00 20.16 -11.47
CA ASN A 72 3.06 19.15 -11.26
C ASN A 72 2.56 17.74 -10.92
N ASN A 73 1.24 17.50 -10.84
CA ASN A 73 0.68 16.17 -10.59
C ASN A 73 0.44 15.42 -11.90
N HIS A 74 1.51 15.28 -12.71
CA HIS A 74 1.46 14.68 -14.06
C HIS A 74 0.76 13.34 -14.09
N ARG A 75 0.91 12.52 -13.04
CA ARG A 75 0.24 11.23 -12.97
C ARG A 75 -1.28 11.35 -12.92
N LYS A 76 -1.82 12.27 -12.11
CA LYS A 76 -3.28 12.46 -12.01
C LYS A 76 -3.81 13.12 -13.28
N ILE A 77 -3.02 14.01 -13.87
CA ILE A 77 -3.31 14.65 -15.16
C ILE A 77 -3.43 13.60 -16.27
N ASN A 78 -2.39 12.78 -16.45
CA ASN A 78 -2.38 11.70 -17.43
C ASN A 78 -3.48 10.67 -17.17
N GLN A 79 -3.83 10.41 -15.91
CA GLN A 79 -4.95 9.53 -15.59
C GLN A 79 -6.28 10.10 -16.07
N TYR A 80 -6.49 11.41 -15.93
CA TYR A 80 -7.74 12.08 -16.33
C TYR A 80 -7.86 12.17 -17.85
N ILE A 81 -6.76 12.47 -18.53
CA ILE A 81 -6.66 12.43 -19.99
C ILE A 81 -6.96 11.02 -20.50
N ASN A 82 -6.30 9.99 -19.95
CA ASN A 82 -6.53 8.60 -20.35
C ASN A 82 -7.95 8.14 -20.05
N LEU A 83 -8.58 8.64 -18.98
CA LEU A 83 -9.97 8.36 -18.67
C LEU A 83 -10.87 8.91 -19.77
N TYR A 84 -10.70 10.19 -20.13
CA TYR A 84 -11.45 10.84 -21.20
C TYR A 84 -11.26 10.13 -22.54
N ASN A 85 -10.04 9.83 -22.94
CA ASN A 85 -9.75 9.14 -24.20
C ASN A 85 -10.42 7.76 -24.29
N ARG A 86 -10.60 7.07 -23.16
CA ARG A 86 -11.23 5.74 -23.13
C ARG A 86 -12.74 5.76 -22.94
N THR A 87 -13.32 6.77 -22.30
CA THR A 87 -14.77 6.84 -22.02
C THR A 87 -15.52 7.82 -22.92
N GLY A 88 -14.84 8.83 -23.44
CA GLY A 88 -15.44 10.04 -24.02
C GLY A 88 -16.12 10.96 -22.99
N VAL A 89 -16.09 10.61 -21.70
CA VAL A 89 -16.79 11.35 -20.63
C VAL A 89 -15.78 12.20 -19.85
N LEU A 90 -16.13 13.47 -19.63
CA LEU A 90 -15.29 14.39 -18.87
C LEU A 90 -15.02 13.87 -17.45
N PRO A 91 -13.76 13.89 -17.00
CA PRO A 91 -13.40 13.49 -15.64
C PRO A 91 -14.21 14.24 -14.56
N SER A 92 -14.40 15.55 -14.72
CA SER A 92 -15.17 16.39 -13.80
C SER A 92 -16.60 15.89 -13.64
N ASN A 93 -17.26 15.44 -14.72
CA ASN A 93 -18.61 14.87 -14.66
C ASN A 93 -18.66 13.58 -13.83
N ILE A 94 -17.66 12.72 -13.99
CA ILE A 94 -17.56 11.46 -13.22
C ILE A 94 -17.38 11.75 -11.72
N PHE A 95 -16.57 12.75 -11.38
CA PHE A 95 -16.24 13.07 -9.99
C PHE A 95 -17.22 14.05 -9.33
N GLN A 96 -17.93 14.90 -10.08
CA GLN A 96 -18.96 15.79 -9.56
C GLN A 96 -20.29 15.07 -9.36
N GLY A 97 -20.73 14.25 -10.32
CA GLY A 97 -21.95 13.46 -10.19
C GLY A 97 -21.90 12.48 -9.01
N LYS A 98 -20.76 11.78 -8.83
CA LYS A 98 -20.58 10.85 -7.72
C LYS A 98 -20.37 11.51 -6.36
N ALA A 99 -19.81 12.71 -6.27
CA ALA A 99 -19.61 13.36 -4.96
C ALA A 99 -20.95 13.78 -4.31
N ALA A 100 -21.96 14.10 -5.12
CA ALA A 100 -23.30 14.40 -4.63
C ALA A 100 -24.13 13.14 -4.32
N GLU A 101 -24.04 12.09 -5.16
CA GLU A 101 -24.77 10.83 -4.97
C GLU A 101 -24.12 9.86 -3.96
N MET A 102 -22.81 9.96 -3.68
CA MET A 102 -22.13 9.09 -2.71
C MET A 102 -22.24 9.55 -1.26
N LYS A 103 -23.04 10.57 -0.96
CA LYS A 103 -23.52 10.79 0.40
C LYS A 103 -24.40 9.58 0.78
N SER A 104 -23.78 8.66 1.52
CA SER A 104 -24.33 7.47 2.20
C SER A 104 -24.94 6.29 1.40
N ASN A 105 -25.43 6.42 0.17
CA ASN A 105 -26.39 5.40 -0.34
C ASN A 105 -25.95 4.52 -1.54
N ASN A 106 -24.69 4.51 -1.95
CA ASN A 106 -24.27 3.79 -3.18
C ASN A 106 -23.20 2.69 -2.98
N LEU A 107 -23.01 2.19 -1.76
CA LEU A 107 -22.33 0.89 -1.60
C LEU A 107 -23.34 -0.23 -1.90
N ARG A 108 -22.93 -1.21 -2.73
CA ARG A 108 -23.76 -2.40 -3.02
C ARG A 108 -24.06 -3.25 -1.78
N TYR A 109 -23.25 -3.11 -0.73
CA TYR A 109 -23.37 -3.88 0.49
C TYR A 109 -23.38 -2.93 1.67
N ASP A 110 -24.15 -3.27 2.70
CA ASP A 110 -23.99 -2.67 4.01
C ASP A 110 -22.61 -3.08 4.56
N CYS A 111 -21.75 -2.11 4.80
CA CYS A 111 -20.39 -2.33 5.26
C CYS A 111 -20.18 -1.74 6.65
N CYS A 112 -19.51 -2.49 7.51
CA CYS A 112 -18.99 -2.01 8.78
C CYS A 112 -17.49 -1.72 8.62
N PHE A 113 -17.09 -0.47 8.81
CA PHE A 113 -15.69 -0.09 8.74
C PHE A 113 -15.11 0.01 10.14
N ILE A 114 -14.14 -0.84 10.45
CA ILE A 114 -13.39 -0.82 11.72
C ILE A 114 -11.95 -0.42 11.40
N CYS A 115 -11.45 0.59 12.10
CA CYS A 115 -10.08 1.06 12.02
C CYS A 115 -9.42 0.90 13.39
N VAL A 116 -8.45 0.01 13.49
CA VAL A 116 -7.56 -0.05 14.66
C VAL A 116 -6.60 1.13 14.56
N ASP A 117 -6.71 2.06 15.50
CA ASP A 117 -5.91 3.28 15.55
C ASP A 117 -5.02 3.33 16.78
N ALA A 118 -3.96 4.15 16.72
CA ALA A 118 -3.12 4.44 17.87
C ALA A 118 -2.49 5.83 17.76
N SER A 119 -1.98 6.33 18.88
CA SER A 119 -1.28 7.61 18.92
C SER A 119 -0.04 7.58 18.02
N LEU A 120 0.21 8.69 17.32
CA LEU A 120 1.34 8.79 16.38
C LEU A 120 2.70 8.56 17.07
N ARG A 121 2.84 8.98 18.33
CA ARG A 121 4.08 8.81 19.10
C ARG A 121 4.39 7.33 19.36
N VAL A 122 3.37 6.54 19.69
CA VAL A 122 3.50 5.10 19.91
C VAL A 122 3.75 4.38 18.60
N LEU A 123 3.00 4.73 17.54
CA LEU A 123 3.19 4.16 16.22
C LEU A 123 4.59 4.42 15.63
N ASP A 124 5.16 5.61 15.83
CA ASP A 124 6.50 5.93 15.33
C ASP A 124 7.56 5.00 15.96
N ARG A 125 7.52 4.82 17.28
CA ARG A 125 8.43 3.91 17.99
C ARG A 125 8.21 2.46 17.58
N TYR A 126 6.96 2.04 17.45
CA TYR A 126 6.62 0.67 17.02
C TYR A 126 7.11 0.38 15.61
N VAL A 127 6.94 1.33 14.69
CA VAL A 127 7.44 1.22 13.30
C VAL A 127 8.96 1.10 13.27
N GLU A 128 9.68 1.91 14.04
CA GLU A 128 11.14 1.84 14.13
C GLU A 128 11.60 0.45 14.58
N GLN A 129 11.05 -0.03 15.71
CA GLN A 129 11.36 -1.36 16.23
C GLN A 129 11.02 -2.47 15.24
N ARG A 130 9.86 -2.38 14.58
CA ARG A 130 9.45 -3.38 13.59
C ARG A 130 10.42 -3.44 12.41
N VAL A 131 10.91 -2.30 11.93
CA VAL A 131 11.93 -2.29 10.86
C VAL A 131 13.23 -2.94 11.35
N ASP A 132 13.66 -2.66 12.58
CA ASP A 132 14.85 -3.30 13.15
C ASP A 132 14.68 -4.83 13.25
N CYS A 133 13.50 -5.31 13.68
CA CYS A 133 13.17 -6.73 13.68
C CYS A 133 13.17 -7.32 12.26
N MET A 134 12.53 -6.66 11.28
CA MET A 134 12.52 -7.11 9.88
C MET A 134 13.93 -7.22 9.32
N MET A 135 14.82 -6.29 9.67
CA MET A 135 16.21 -6.34 9.25
C MET A 135 16.95 -7.54 9.86
N TYR A 136 16.71 -7.83 11.14
CA TYR A 136 17.26 -9.01 11.80
C TYR A 136 16.73 -10.32 11.18
N GLU A 137 15.45 -10.35 10.82
CA GLU A 137 14.78 -11.48 10.14
C GLU A 137 15.19 -11.66 8.67
N GLY A 138 16.05 -10.79 8.13
CA GLY A 138 16.64 -10.97 6.80
C GLY A 138 15.95 -10.21 5.67
N LEU A 139 15.25 -9.11 5.96
CA LEU A 139 14.67 -8.21 4.93
C LEU A 139 15.67 -7.88 3.82
N LEU A 140 16.93 -7.62 4.17
CA LEU A 140 17.95 -7.28 3.17
C LEU A 140 18.23 -8.44 2.21
N ASN A 141 18.18 -9.69 2.70
CA ASN A 141 18.35 -10.87 1.86
C ASN A 141 17.18 -11.03 0.89
N GLU A 142 15.95 -10.81 1.36
CA GLU A 142 14.75 -10.81 0.50
C GLU A 142 14.85 -9.77 -0.62
N VAL A 143 15.29 -8.55 -0.27
CA VAL A 143 15.45 -7.48 -1.25
C VAL A 143 16.57 -7.79 -2.24
N TYR A 144 17.68 -8.38 -1.77
CA TYR A 144 18.78 -8.84 -2.64
C TYR A 144 18.29 -9.89 -3.64
N ASN A 145 17.48 -10.86 -3.21
CA ASN A 145 16.98 -11.93 -4.09
C ASN A 145 16.11 -11.42 -5.25
N ILE A 146 15.44 -10.28 -5.09
CA ILE A 146 14.64 -9.65 -6.16
C ILE A 146 15.38 -8.52 -6.89
N TYR A 147 16.62 -8.23 -6.50
CA TYR A 147 17.40 -7.14 -7.03
C TYR A 147 17.88 -7.45 -8.46
N ASN A 148 17.81 -6.44 -9.33
CA ASN A 148 18.33 -6.52 -10.68
C ASN A 148 18.89 -5.15 -11.07
N LEU A 149 20.13 -5.12 -11.53
CA LEU A 149 20.87 -3.89 -11.84
C LEU A 149 20.15 -2.98 -12.85
N ASN A 150 19.47 -3.59 -13.83
CA ASN A 150 18.83 -2.90 -14.95
C ASN A 150 17.31 -2.74 -14.75
N ALA A 151 16.86 -2.86 -13.51
CA ALA A 151 15.46 -2.75 -13.16
C ALA A 151 14.95 -1.29 -13.14
N VAL A 152 13.74 -1.09 -13.64
CA VAL A 152 13.00 0.16 -13.43
C VAL A 152 12.27 0.12 -12.08
N TYR A 153 12.71 0.95 -11.12
CA TYR A 153 12.13 1.05 -9.77
C TYR A 153 10.84 1.90 -9.70
N THR A 154 10.37 2.41 -10.83
CA THR A 154 9.14 3.22 -10.90
C THR A 154 7.88 2.39 -11.05
N ARG A 155 7.93 1.05 -11.02
CA ARG A 155 6.76 0.17 -11.25
C ARG A 155 6.78 -1.09 -10.38
N GLY A 156 5.59 -1.60 -10.09
CA GLY A 156 5.37 -2.90 -9.45
C GLY A 156 5.94 -3.03 -8.03
N LEU A 157 6.39 -4.24 -7.70
CA LEU A 157 6.96 -4.63 -6.40
C LEU A 157 8.12 -3.71 -5.98
N ARG A 158 8.87 -3.16 -6.94
CA ARG A 158 10.03 -2.30 -6.69
C ARG A 158 9.68 -0.93 -6.09
N GLN A 159 8.39 -0.56 -6.06
CA GLN A 159 7.93 0.61 -5.33
C GLN A 159 7.65 0.35 -3.84
N ALA A 160 7.76 -0.90 -3.39
CA ALA A 160 7.62 -1.23 -1.97
C ALA A 160 8.70 -0.52 -1.15
N ILE A 161 8.30 -0.06 0.05
CA ILE A 161 9.22 0.53 1.01
C ILE A 161 10.18 -0.59 1.47
N GLY A 162 11.48 -0.31 1.47
CA GLY A 162 12.54 -1.31 1.65
C GLY A 162 13.31 -1.50 0.35
N VAL A 163 12.61 -1.82 -0.74
CA VAL A 163 13.28 -2.20 -2.00
C VAL A 163 14.03 -1.03 -2.63
N ARG A 164 13.38 0.12 -2.74
CA ARG A 164 13.99 1.32 -3.35
C ARG A 164 15.06 1.93 -2.45
N GLU A 165 14.86 1.85 -1.14
CA GLU A 165 15.78 2.43 -0.17
C GLU A 165 17.13 1.70 -0.12
N PHE A 166 17.14 0.37 -0.34
CA PHE A 166 18.37 -0.42 -0.42
C PHE A 166 19.06 -0.40 -1.79
N GLU A 167 18.47 0.21 -2.84
CA GLU A 167 19.07 0.23 -4.18
C GLU A 167 20.52 0.75 -4.21
N PRO A 168 20.89 1.86 -3.53
CA PRO A 168 22.26 2.39 -3.58
C PRO A 168 23.28 1.42 -2.98
N LEU A 169 22.92 0.77 -1.86
CA LEU A 169 23.76 -0.25 -1.23
C LEU A 169 23.96 -1.44 -2.17
N LEU A 170 22.86 -1.98 -2.70
CA LEU A 170 22.90 -3.16 -3.57
C LEU A 170 23.66 -2.91 -4.86
N ARG A 171 23.49 -1.71 -5.46
CA ARG A 171 24.28 -1.29 -6.62
C ARG A 171 25.77 -1.29 -6.30
N THR A 172 26.15 -0.76 -5.14
CA THR A 172 27.55 -0.69 -4.71
C THR A 172 28.13 -2.09 -4.47
N CYS A 173 27.38 -2.97 -3.80
CA CYS A 173 27.81 -4.35 -3.57
C CYS A 173 28.00 -5.13 -4.88
N VAL A 174 27.01 -5.09 -5.78
CA VAL A 174 27.11 -5.83 -7.05
C VAL A 174 28.23 -5.30 -7.93
N VAL A 175 28.43 -3.98 -8.00
CA VAL A 175 29.54 -3.39 -8.76
C VAL A 175 30.90 -3.79 -8.17
N LYS A 176 31.05 -3.83 -6.84
CA LYS A 176 32.27 -4.32 -6.18
C LYS A 176 32.53 -5.79 -6.49
N ASP A 177 31.51 -6.65 -6.40
CA ASP A 177 31.61 -8.08 -6.73
C ASP A 177 32.01 -8.32 -8.21
N MET A 178 31.68 -7.39 -9.12
CA MET A 178 32.12 -7.46 -10.52
C MET A 178 33.60 -7.10 -10.66
N TYR A 179 34.05 -6.01 -10.03
CA TYR A 179 35.47 -5.61 -10.05
C TYR A 179 36.39 -6.62 -9.35
N GLU A 180 35.95 -7.22 -8.25
CA GLU A 180 36.72 -8.25 -7.53
C GLU A 180 36.91 -9.50 -8.41
N ARG A 181 35.85 -9.94 -9.12
CA ARG A 181 35.95 -11.04 -10.08
C ARG A 181 36.84 -10.73 -11.28
N GLU A 182 36.83 -9.50 -11.79
CA GLU A 182 37.75 -9.09 -12.87
C GLU A 182 39.22 -9.10 -12.42
N ARG A 183 39.49 -8.75 -11.15
CA ARG A 183 40.85 -8.84 -10.58
C ARG A 183 41.29 -10.30 -10.39
N GLU A 184 40.43 -11.18 -9.90
CA GLU A 184 40.70 -12.62 -9.76
C GLU A 184 40.92 -13.35 -11.09
N LEU A 185 40.45 -12.80 -12.22
CA LEU A 185 40.78 -13.33 -13.55
C LEU A 185 42.19 -12.94 -14.01
N THR A 186 42.79 -11.91 -13.41
CA THR A 186 44.14 -11.41 -13.73
C THR A 186 45.19 -11.96 -12.76
N GLU A 187 44.80 -12.27 -11.52
CA GLU A 187 45.61 -12.93 -10.50
C GLU A 187 44.97 -14.27 -10.16
N GLY A 188 45.60 -15.39 -10.52
CA GLY A 188 44.99 -16.73 -10.55
C GLY A 188 44.15 -17.14 -9.33
N PRO A 189 43.18 -18.06 -9.51
CA PRO A 189 42.05 -18.21 -8.61
C PRO A 189 42.51 -18.77 -7.26
N SER A 190 42.46 -17.92 -6.25
CA SER A 190 42.64 -18.29 -4.86
C SER A 190 41.30 -18.14 -4.13
N ILE A 191 40.72 -19.29 -3.78
CA ILE A 191 39.70 -19.52 -2.75
C ILE A 191 38.23 -19.48 -3.23
N GLU A 192 37.62 -20.66 -3.14
CA GLU A 192 36.19 -20.95 -3.10
C GLU A 192 35.40 -19.95 -2.23
N LYS A 193 34.84 -18.89 -2.82
CA LYS A 193 33.91 -17.97 -2.12
C LYS A 193 32.62 -17.66 -2.88
N GLY A 194 32.37 -18.35 -4.00
CA GLY A 194 31.20 -18.10 -4.85
C GLY A 194 29.85 -18.53 -4.25
N ALA A 195 29.83 -19.43 -3.27
CA ALA A 195 28.58 -20.02 -2.75
C ALA A 195 28.22 -19.60 -1.30
N THR A 196 29.14 -18.99 -0.55
CA THR A 196 28.93 -18.69 0.88
C THR A 196 28.15 -17.40 1.15
N LEU A 197 27.91 -16.58 0.13
CA LEU A 197 27.09 -15.35 0.26
C LEU A 197 25.63 -15.66 0.60
N PHE A 198 25.19 -16.91 0.39
CA PHE A 198 23.78 -17.31 0.47
C PHE A 198 23.26 -17.58 1.89
N ASN A 199 24.13 -17.69 2.90
CA ASN A 199 23.72 -18.09 4.26
C ASN A 199 24.22 -17.18 5.40
N ARG A 200 25.07 -16.17 5.12
CA ARG A 200 25.37 -15.13 6.10
C ARG A 200 24.37 -14.00 5.93
N ASN A 201 23.83 -13.51 7.05
CA ASN A 201 23.00 -12.33 7.06
C ASN A 201 23.79 -11.21 6.35
N LEU A 202 23.32 -10.73 5.19
CA LEU A 202 24.08 -9.75 4.37
C LEU A 202 24.49 -8.54 5.22
N MET A 203 23.69 -8.21 6.23
CA MET A 203 23.99 -7.23 7.26
C MET A 203 25.32 -7.50 7.99
N GLU A 204 25.57 -8.72 8.44
CA GLU A 204 26.83 -9.08 9.12
C GLU A 204 28.02 -8.98 8.17
N LEU A 205 27.85 -9.40 6.91
CA LEU A 205 28.91 -9.29 5.90
C LEU A 205 29.31 -7.82 5.69
N VAL A 206 28.31 -6.96 5.47
CA VAL A 206 28.50 -5.51 5.29
C VAL A 206 29.18 -4.90 6.50
N ARG A 207 28.72 -5.22 7.72
CA ARG A 207 29.29 -4.70 8.98
C ARG A 207 30.67 -5.24 9.29
N SER A 208 30.99 -6.46 8.85
CA SER A 208 32.31 -7.07 9.05
C SER A 208 33.37 -6.60 8.03
N SER A 209 32.94 -5.97 6.93
CA SER A 209 33.87 -5.45 5.94
C SER A 209 34.65 -4.26 6.52
N SER A 210 35.95 -4.18 6.23
CA SER A 210 36.81 -3.05 6.64
C SER A 210 36.44 -1.74 5.94
N ASN A 211 35.55 -1.78 4.95
CA ASN A 211 35.08 -0.63 4.21
C ASN A 211 33.92 0.06 4.98
N THR A 212 34.12 1.34 5.29
CA THR A 212 33.11 2.17 5.97
C THR A 212 31.91 2.49 5.07
N GLU A 213 32.12 2.59 3.76
CA GLU A 213 31.10 3.03 2.79
C GLU A 213 29.85 2.13 2.74
N PRO A 214 29.93 0.79 2.58
CA PRO A 214 28.75 -0.08 2.58
C PRO A 214 27.96 -0.04 3.89
N THR A 215 28.65 0.08 5.04
CA THR A 215 28.00 0.19 6.35
C THR A 215 27.22 1.48 6.49
N ILE A 216 27.78 2.61 6.02
CA ILE A 216 27.08 3.90 6.00
C ILE A 216 25.84 3.84 5.10
N LEU A 217 25.97 3.28 3.89
CA LEU A 217 24.84 3.14 2.97
C LEU A 217 23.73 2.24 3.55
N LEU A 218 24.11 1.19 4.29
CA LEU A 218 23.16 0.31 4.95
C LEU A 218 22.39 1.04 6.05
N GLU A 219 23.09 1.76 6.92
CA GLU A 219 22.46 2.54 8.00
C GLU A 219 21.54 3.62 7.43
N GLU A 220 21.99 4.35 6.40
CA GLU A 220 21.18 5.36 5.71
C GLU A 220 19.92 4.74 5.08
N ALA A 221 20.05 3.56 4.46
CA ALA A 221 18.92 2.86 3.88
C ALA A 221 17.91 2.43 4.95
N ILE A 222 18.37 1.87 6.08
CA ILE A 222 17.50 1.49 7.22
C ILE A 222 16.73 2.71 7.73
N GLU A 223 17.40 3.85 7.93
CA GLU A 223 16.75 5.08 8.39
C GLU A 223 15.75 5.63 7.36
N LYS A 224 16.06 5.53 6.06
CA LYS A 224 15.11 5.86 4.99
C LYS A 224 13.88 4.95 5.00
N VAL A 225 14.04 3.65 5.26
CA VAL A 225 12.91 2.71 5.42
C VAL A 225 12.04 3.13 6.59
N LYS A 226 12.63 3.34 7.78
CA LYS A 226 11.91 3.83 8.97
C LYS A 226 11.14 5.12 8.68
N LEU A 227 11.81 6.11 8.08
CA LEU A 227 11.21 7.39 7.72
C LEU A 227 10.05 7.24 6.72
N ASN A 228 10.22 6.44 5.68
CA ASN A 228 9.18 6.27 4.66
C ASN A 228 7.99 5.46 5.18
N THR A 229 8.20 4.50 6.08
CA THR A 229 7.12 3.78 6.77
C THR A 229 6.34 4.72 7.69
N ARG A 230 7.03 5.57 8.48
CA ARG A 230 6.38 6.63 9.29
C ARG A 230 5.56 7.60 8.45
N ARG A 231 6.04 7.96 7.25
CA ARG A 231 5.29 8.78 6.27
C ARG A 231 4.07 8.05 5.72
N LEU A 232 4.18 6.75 5.46
CA LEU A 232 3.07 5.91 5.01
C LEU A 232 1.95 5.85 6.05
N VAL A 233 2.28 5.60 7.32
CA VAL A 233 1.30 5.60 8.43
C VAL A 233 0.53 6.92 8.49
N ARG A 234 1.24 8.06 8.43
CA ARG A 234 0.59 9.39 8.40
C ARG A 234 -0.30 9.60 7.18
N ARG A 235 0.09 9.08 6.01
CA ARG A 235 -0.72 9.13 4.79
C ARG A 235 -2.00 8.30 4.92
N GLN A 236 -1.90 7.13 5.54
CA GLN A 236 -3.05 6.26 5.80
C GLN A 236 -4.04 6.92 6.77
N LYS A 237 -3.56 7.48 7.89
CA LYS A 237 -4.43 8.23 8.82
C LYS A 237 -5.12 9.42 8.15
N ARG A 238 -4.39 10.21 7.35
CA ARG A 238 -5.00 11.31 6.57
C ARG A 238 -6.03 10.80 5.57
N MET A 239 -5.81 9.65 4.95
CA MET A 239 -6.77 9.08 4.01
C MET A 239 -8.05 8.66 4.73
N LEU A 240 -7.96 7.98 5.87
CA LEU A 240 -9.12 7.60 6.69
C LEU A 240 -9.95 8.82 7.11
N SER A 241 -9.28 9.88 7.59
CA SER A 241 -9.94 11.15 7.91
C SER A 241 -10.64 11.76 6.69
N ARG A 242 -10.05 11.69 5.49
CA ARG A 242 -10.69 12.15 4.25
C ARG A 242 -11.89 11.31 3.85
N LEU A 243 -11.88 9.99 4.06
CA LEU A 243 -13.04 9.13 3.79
C LEU A 243 -14.22 9.49 4.66
N GLN A 244 -13.96 9.68 5.96
CA GLN A 244 -14.99 10.06 6.91
C GLN A 244 -15.57 11.45 6.59
N THR A 245 -14.70 12.44 6.36
CA THR A 245 -15.11 13.84 6.16
C THR A 245 -15.71 14.13 4.78
N LEU A 246 -15.17 13.55 3.71
CA LEU A 246 -15.58 13.87 2.34
C LEU A 246 -16.63 12.89 1.79
N PHE A 247 -16.59 11.64 2.22
CA PHE A 247 -17.46 10.58 1.71
C PHE A 247 -18.48 10.08 2.75
N GLY A 248 -18.45 10.61 3.97
CA GLY A 248 -19.41 10.25 5.02
C GLY A 248 -19.31 8.80 5.48
N TRP A 249 -18.14 8.16 5.31
CA TRP A 249 -17.95 6.79 5.75
C TRP A 249 -18.04 6.72 7.27
N ASN A 250 -18.91 5.86 7.79
CA ASN A 250 -19.02 5.60 9.22
C ASN A 250 -17.90 4.63 9.65
N ILE A 251 -16.75 5.20 10.03
CA ILE A 251 -15.57 4.45 10.46
C ILE A 251 -15.56 4.38 11.99
N HIS A 252 -15.61 3.18 12.54
CA HIS A 252 -15.44 2.91 13.95
C HIS A 252 -13.96 2.80 14.28
N TYR A 253 -13.45 3.73 15.10
CA TYR A 253 -12.05 3.69 15.54
C TYR A 253 -11.93 2.90 16.84
N VAL A 254 -10.98 1.98 16.88
CA VAL A 254 -10.64 1.17 18.06
C VAL A 254 -9.23 1.54 18.49
N ASP A 255 -9.06 2.12 19.67
CA ASP A 255 -7.75 2.55 20.15
C ASP A 255 -6.90 1.36 20.62
N SER A 256 -5.69 1.27 20.10
CA SER A 256 -4.67 0.25 20.38
C SER A 256 -3.39 0.88 20.96
N THR A 257 -3.45 2.14 21.40
CA THR A 257 -2.27 2.87 21.89
C THR A 257 -1.62 2.17 23.08
N GLU A 258 -2.41 1.73 24.05
CA GLU A 258 -1.90 1.08 25.26
C GLU A 258 -1.48 -0.37 24.99
N SER A 259 -2.23 -1.11 24.17
CA SER A 259 -1.84 -2.48 23.78
C SER A 259 -0.50 -2.52 23.05
N ILE A 260 -0.26 -1.57 22.12
CA ILE A 260 1.03 -1.45 21.42
C ILE A 260 2.15 -1.03 22.38
N SER A 261 1.87 -0.12 23.31
CA SER A 261 2.88 0.36 24.27
C SER A 261 3.27 -0.70 25.30
N SER A 262 2.30 -1.44 25.82
CA SER A 262 2.51 -2.47 26.85
C SER A 262 3.05 -3.79 26.28
N LYS A 263 2.89 -4.03 24.97
CA LYS A 263 3.19 -5.32 24.30
C LYS A 263 2.51 -6.52 24.99
N SER A 264 1.38 -6.28 25.66
CA SER A 264 0.61 -7.31 26.38
C SER A 264 -0.57 -7.78 25.54
N GLU A 265 -0.68 -9.10 25.38
CA GLU A 265 -1.78 -9.75 24.67
C GLU A 265 -3.13 -9.60 25.41
N ASP A 266 -3.10 -9.56 26.74
CA ASP A 266 -4.30 -9.35 27.56
C ASP A 266 -4.90 -7.95 27.35
N VAL A 267 -4.03 -6.94 27.24
CA VAL A 267 -4.46 -5.56 26.96
C VAL A 267 -5.02 -5.45 25.54
N TRP A 268 -4.39 -6.11 24.57
CA TRP A 268 -4.90 -6.18 23.20
C TRP A 268 -6.30 -6.81 23.14
N THR A 269 -6.49 -7.95 23.82
CA THR A 269 -7.76 -8.65 23.85
C THR A 269 -8.87 -7.76 24.41
N ARG A 270 -8.61 -7.13 25.56
CA ARG A 270 -9.58 -6.27 26.23
C ARG A 270 -9.92 -4.99 25.47
N GLN A 271 -8.92 -4.30 24.92
CA GLN A 271 -9.14 -2.97 24.32
C GLN A 271 -9.46 -3.03 22.84
N VAL A 272 -8.90 -3.98 22.11
CA VAL A 272 -9.04 -4.04 20.65
C VAL A 272 -10.05 -5.10 20.25
N VAL A 273 -9.89 -6.34 20.75
CA VAL A 273 -10.73 -7.45 20.33
C VAL A 273 -12.15 -7.29 20.86
N GLU A 274 -12.33 -7.07 22.15
CA GLU A 274 -13.67 -6.91 22.75
C GLU A 274 -14.43 -5.73 22.14
N SER A 275 -13.79 -4.56 22.02
CA SER A 275 -14.42 -3.39 21.38
C SER A 275 -14.76 -3.63 19.91
N ALA A 276 -13.89 -4.28 19.13
CA ALA A 276 -14.21 -4.63 17.76
C ALA A 276 -15.39 -5.62 17.67
N VAL A 277 -15.45 -6.61 18.57
CA VAL A 277 -16.54 -7.58 18.64
C VAL A 277 -17.86 -6.89 18.97
N GLU A 278 -17.89 -5.92 19.88
CA GLU A 278 -19.10 -5.14 20.19
C GLU A 278 -19.61 -4.33 18.99
N ILE A 279 -18.70 -3.72 18.24
CA ILE A 279 -19.03 -2.99 17.00
C ILE A 279 -19.65 -3.95 15.98
N VAL A 280 -19.04 -5.12 15.76
CA VAL A 280 -19.55 -6.12 14.82
C VAL A 280 -20.91 -6.66 15.26
N LYS A 281 -21.09 -6.99 16.55
CA LYS A 281 -22.39 -7.43 17.11
C LYS A 281 -23.48 -6.39 16.86
N SER A 282 -23.19 -5.13 17.15
CA SER A 282 -24.12 -4.01 16.95
C SER A 282 -24.48 -3.81 15.47
N PHE A 283 -23.54 -4.05 14.56
CA PHE A 283 -23.76 -4.01 13.12
C PHE A 283 -24.67 -5.15 12.65
N LEU A 284 -24.39 -6.39 13.07
CA LEU A 284 -25.18 -7.57 12.70
C LEU A 284 -26.62 -7.49 13.20
N MET A 285 -26.84 -7.05 14.44
CA MET A 285 -28.19 -6.85 14.98
C MET A 285 -29.00 -5.85 14.16
N ARG A 286 -28.36 -4.81 13.62
CA ARG A 286 -29.02 -3.80 12.78
C ARG A 286 -29.41 -4.36 11.42
N MET A 287 -28.59 -5.27 10.86
CA MET A 287 -28.91 -5.96 9.61
C MET A 287 -30.11 -6.89 9.77
N GLU A 288 -30.15 -7.67 10.86
CA GLU A 288 -31.29 -8.56 11.16
C GLU A 288 -32.60 -7.79 11.35
N ALA A 289 -32.56 -6.61 11.96
CA ALA A 289 -33.75 -5.77 12.14
C ALA A 289 -34.31 -5.21 10.83
N CYS A 290 -33.48 -5.02 9.79
CA CYS A 290 -33.93 -4.54 8.46
C CYS A 290 -34.46 -5.66 7.55
N HIS A 291 -34.14 -6.93 7.84
CA HIS A 291 -34.58 -8.09 7.08
C HIS A 291 -35.18 -9.13 8.05
N PRO A 292 -36.44 -8.96 8.50
CA PRO A 292 -37.08 -9.97 9.31
C PRO A 292 -37.15 -11.28 8.49
N PRO A 293 -36.92 -12.45 9.11
CA PRO A 293 -36.99 -13.71 8.39
C PRO A 293 -38.38 -13.85 7.79
N LEU A 294 -38.45 -13.94 6.46
CA LEU A 294 -39.66 -14.29 5.73
C LEU A 294 -40.26 -15.54 6.38
N GLY A 295 -41.52 -15.40 6.80
CA GLY A 295 -42.15 -16.18 7.85
C GLY A 295 -41.86 -17.69 7.84
N ARG A 296 -41.58 -18.21 9.03
CA ARG A 296 -42.19 -19.50 9.43
C ARG A 296 -43.70 -19.29 9.42
N GLN A 297 -44.33 -19.45 8.27
CA GLN A 297 -45.71 -19.93 8.27
C GLN A 297 -45.64 -21.36 8.80
N MET A 298 -45.84 -21.51 10.11
CA MET A 298 -46.35 -22.76 10.65
C MET A 298 -47.72 -22.96 10.01
N THR A 299 -47.75 -23.82 9.00
CA THR A 299 -48.96 -24.50 8.57
C THR A 299 -49.45 -25.33 9.76
N LEU A 300 -50.40 -24.79 10.52
CA LEU A 300 -51.33 -25.60 11.28
C LEU A 300 -52.38 -26.09 10.27
N GLY A 301 -52.18 -27.32 9.82
CA GLY A 301 -53.20 -28.16 9.19
C GLY A 301 -53.69 -29.19 10.18
#